data_AF-A0A1Q7KSI5-F1
#
_entry.id   AF-A0A1Q7KSI5-F1
#
_cell.length_a   1.000
_cell.length_b   1.000
_cell.length_c   1.000
_cell.angle_alpha   90.00
_cell.angle_beta   90.00
_cell.angle_gamma   90.00
#
_symmetry.space_group_name_H-M   'P 1'
#
loop_
_entity.id
_entity.type
_entity.pdbx_description
1 polymer ?
#
loop_
_entity_poly.entity_id
_entity_poly.type
_entity_poly.pdbx_seq_one_letter_code
_entity_poly.pdbx_strand_id
1 'polypeptide(L)'
;MSGGFFVIGHWDFKMPPELGGDGKEIFLMGYDTNRNVYTFDAFSSHGRHQVSRGTVNGDRWTWTSEGTYDGQDTKQKMTMKILSPTSYSLKLEVSMDRTTWMTFMEGKATKR
;
A
#
# COMPACT_ATOMS: atom_id res chain seq x y z
N MET A 1 14.75 9.23 0.38
CA MET A 1 15.11 9.93 -0.87
C MET A 1 14.63 11.36 -0.71
N SER A 2 15.43 12.34 -1.11
CA SER A 2 14.90 13.70 -1.27
C SER A 2 13.79 13.66 -2.33
N GLY A 3 12.70 14.42 -2.12
CA GLY A 3 11.61 14.54 -3.08
C GLY A 3 12.04 15.18 -4.42
N GLY A 4 11.12 15.86 -5.10
CA GLY A 4 11.41 16.52 -6.40
C GLY A 4 11.09 15.64 -7.62
N PHE A 5 10.40 14.53 -7.40
CA PHE A 5 9.83 13.70 -8.45
C PHE A 5 8.45 13.21 -8.01
N PHE A 6 7.64 12.81 -8.98
CA PHE A 6 6.47 12.00 -8.77
C PHE A 6 6.67 10.65 -9.46
N VAL A 7 6.07 9.61 -8.88
CA VAL A 7 5.92 8.31 -9.55
C VAL A 7 4.46 8.12 -9.85
N ILE A 8 4.14 7.81 -11.11
CA ILE A 8 2.81 7.37 -11.51
C ILE A 8 2.92 5.89 -11.84
N GLY A 9 2.05 5.08 -11.24
CA GLY A 9 1.94 3.67 -11.58
C GLY A 9 0.56 3.35 -12.11
N HIS A 10 0.52 2.42 -13.07
CA HIS A 10 -0.69 1.81 -13.58
C HIS A 10 -0.61 0.32 -13.27
N TRP A 11 -1.71 -0.25 -12.80
CA TRP A 11 -1.76 -1.64 -12.42
C TRP A 11 -3.01 -2.31 -12.94
N ASP A 12 -2.84 -3.47 -13.58
CA ASP A 12 -3.90 -4.41 -13.87
C ASP A 12 -3.82 -5.54 -12.85
N PHE A 13 -4.92 -5.83 -12.15
CA PHE A 13 -4.97 -6.88 -11.14
C PHE A 13 -6.13 -7.82 -11.38
N LYS A 14 -5.98 -9.05 -10.87
CA LYS A 14 -7.00 -10.09 -10.91
C LYS A 14 -7.44 -10.44 -9.50
N MET A 15 -8.74 -10.54 -9.29
CA MET A 15 -9.34 -10.94 -8.01
C MET A 15 -10.46 -11.94 -8.27
N PRO A 16 -10.79 -12.81 -7.30
CA PRO A 16 -11.98 -13.65 -7.38
C PRO A 16 -13.24 -12.80 -7.66
N PRO A 17 -14.19 -13.27 -8.48
CA PRO A 17 -15.43 -12.55 -8.78
C PRO A 17 -16.18 -12.11 -7.53
N GLU A 18 -16.21 -12.94 -6.49
CA GLU A 18 -16.84 -12.66 -5.19
C GLU A 18 -16.19 -11.49 -4.42
N LEU A 19 -14.96 -11.10 -4.76
CA LEU A 19 -14.24 -9.96 -4.17
C LEU A 19 -14.23 -8.71 -5.08
N GLY A 20 -14.97 -8.74 -6.18
CA GLY A 20 -15.13 -7.64 -7.13
C GLY A 20 -14.57 -7.91 -8.53
N GLY A 21 -13.87 -9.04 -8.74
CA GLY A 21 -13.33 -9.40 -10.06
C GLY A 21 -12.08 -8.61 -10.47
N ASP A 22 -11.66 -8.81 -11.72
CA ASP A 22 -10.51 -8.14 -12.32
C ASP A 22 -10.69 -6.61 -12.34
N GLY A 23 -9.60 -5.87 -12.14
CA GLY A 23 -9.66 -4.43 -12.07
C GLY A 23 -8.38 -3.73 -12.49
N LYS A 24 -8.46 -2.41 -12.50
CA LYS A 24 -7.36 -1.50 -12.81
C LYS A 24 -7.15 -0.54 -11.65
N GLU A 25 -5.90 -0.13 -11.44
CA GLU A 25 -5.53 0.90 -10.48
C GLU A 25 -4.56 1.88 -11.12
N ILE A 26 -4.70 3.16 -10.78
CA ILE A 26 -3.69 4.19 -10.99
C ILE A 26 -3.29 4.74 -9.63
N PHE A 27 -2.00 5.00 -9.44
CA PHE A 27 -1.52 5.67 -8.25
C PHE A 27 -0.53 6.79 -8.57
N LEU A 28 -0.47 7.77 -7.67
CA LEU A 28 0.53 8.81 -7.63
C LEU A 28 1.30 8.70 -6.30
N MET A 29 2.62 8.62 -6.38
CA MET A 29 3.51 8.68 -5.23
C MET A 29 4.34 9.96 -5.27
N GLY A 30 4.44 10.63 -4.13
CA GLY A 30 5.26 11.83 -3.93
C GLY A 30 5.96 11.81 -2.58
N TYR A 31 6.54 12.94 -2.20
CA TYR A 31 7.23 13.11 -0.92
C TYR A 31 6.86 14.45 -0.27
N ASP A 32 6.37 14.39 0.96
CA ASP A 32 6.05 15.55 1.79
C ASP A 32 7.28 15.88 2.66
N THR A 33 7.96 16.98 2.32
CA THR A 33 9.17 17.43 3.02
C THR A 33 8.89 17.97 4.42
N ASN A 34 7.69 18.50 4.66
CA ASN A 34 7.32 19.03 5.98
C ASN A 34 7.09 17.90 6.98
N ARG A 35 6.48 16.80 6.50
CA ARG A 35 6.21 15.61 7.32
C ARG A 35 7.29 14.54 7.25
N ASN A 36 8.25 14.67 6.33
CA ASN A 36 9.33 13.70 6.08
C ASN A 36 8.77 12.29 5.79
N VAL A 37 7.74 12.21 4.94
CA VAL A 37 7.09 10.94 4.54
C VAL A 37 6.80 10.93 3.06
N TYR A 38 6.79 9.73 2.47
CA TYR A 38 6.19 9.55 1.15
C TYR A 38 4.67 9.56 1.24
N THR A 39 4.03 10.07 0.20
CA THR A 39 2.58 10.05 0.03
C THR A 39 2.23 9.12 -1.11
N PHE A 40 1.16 8.37 -0.97
CA PHE A 40 0.63 7.46 -1.98
C PHE A 40 -0.88 7.67 -2.07
N ASP A 41 -1.37 7.98 -3.25
CA ASP A 41 -2.79 8.19 -3.54
C ASP A 41 -3.18 7.32 -4.73
N ALA A 42 -4.14 6.42 -4.55
CA ALA A 42 -4.53 5.43 -5.55
C ALA A 42 -6.05 5.35 -5.75
N PHE A 43 -6.43 5.13 -7.00
CA PHE A 43 -7.80 5.00 -7.46
C PHE A 43 -7.95 3.73 -8.27
N SER A 44 -8.98 2.93 -7.97
CA SER A 44 -9.27 1.71 -8.72
C SER A 44 -10.58 1.78 -9.49
N SER A 45 -10.70 0.98 -10.54
CA SER A 45 -11.91 0.81 -11.35
C SER A 45 -13.13 0.31 -10.55
N HIS A 46 -12.91 -0.18 -9.33
CA HIS A 46 -13.98 -0.55 -8.38
C HIS A 46 -14.50 0.63 -7.55
N GLY A 47 -14.11 1.87 -7.89
CA GLY A 47 -14.53 3.07 -7.18
C GLY A 47 -13.88 3.25 -5.81
N ARG A 48 -12.78 2.54 -5.53
CA ARG A 48 -12.04 2.67 -4.27
C ARG A 48 -10.95 3.72 -4.38
N HIS A 49 -10.77 4.46 -3.29
CA HIS A 49 -9.72 5.45 -3.10
C HIS A 49 -8.87 5.06 -1.88
N GLN A 50 -7.55 5.11 -2.02
CA GLN A 50 -6.61 4.82 -0.94
C GLN A 50 -5.61 5.94 -0.81
N VAL A 51 -5.45 6.45 0.41
CA VAL A 51 -4.40 7.39 0.78
C VAL A 51 -3.50 6.75 1.83
N SER A 52 -2.21 6.67 1.56
CA SER A 52 -1.21 6.08 2.46
C SER A 52 -0.02 7.00 2.66
N ARG A 53 0.63 6.87 3.83
CA ARG A 53 1.88 7.55 4.15
C ARG A 53 2.98 6.53 4.42
N GLY A 54 4.14 6.74 3.81
CA GLY A 54 5.25 5.81 3.78
C GLY A 54 6.51 6.35 4.42
N THR A 55 7.19 5.52 5.20
CA THR A 55 8.58 5.76 5.62
C THR A 55 9.48 4.67 5.07
N VAL A 56 10.76 5.02 4.87
CA VAL A 56 11.80 4.07 4.44
C VAL A 56 12.93 4.04 5.46
N ASN A 57 13.34 2.84 5.87
CA ASN A 57 14.49 2.60 6.73
C ASN A 57 15.30 1.44 6.15
N GLY A 58 16.45 1.75 5.56
CA GLY A 58 17.29 0.75 4.88
C GLY A 58 16.51 0.05 3.76
N ASP A 59 16.32 -1.26 3.92
CA ASP A 59 15.60 -2.13 2.99
C ASP A 59 14.08 -2.19 3.24
N ARG A 60 13.58 -1.47 4.25
CA ARG A 60 12.20 -1.60 4.71
C ARG A 60 11.37 -0.36 4.40
N TRP A 61 10.23 -0.57 3.76
CA TRP A 61 9.16 0.41 3.64
C TRP A 61 8.05 0.09 4.63
N THR A 62 7.51 1.11 5.29
CA THR A 62 6.30 0.99 6.12
C THR A 62 5.29 2.00 5.65
N TRP A 63 4.16 1.52 5.15
CA TRP A 63 3.02 2.33 4.74
C TRP A 63 1.90 2.20 5.76
N THR A 64 1.24 3.32 6.06
CA THR A 64 0.05 3.34 6.91
C THR A 64 -1.08 4.07 6.21
N SER A 65 -2.28 3.53 6.35
CA SER A 65 -3.51 4.11 5.81
C SER A 65 -4.66 3.87 6.77
N GLU A 66 -5.71 4.65 6.58
CA GLU A 66 -7.03 4.36 7.13
C GLU A 66 -7.89 3.80 5.99
N GLY A 67 -8.83 2.93 6.32
CA GLY A 67 -9.77 2.36 5.37
C GLY A 67 -11.02 1.88 6.08
N THR A 68 -12.01 1.44 5.33
CA THR A 68 -13.24 0.89 5.89
C THR A 68 -13.33 -0.59 5.51
N TYR A 69 -13.58 -1.45 6.49
CA TYR A 69 -13.84 -2.87 6.29
C TYR A 69 -15.18 -3.22 6.92
N ASP A 70 -16.10 -3.77 6.13
CA ASP A 70 -17.45 -4.12 6.58
C ASP A 70 -18.19 -2.98 7.29
N GLY A 71 -18.06 -1.76 6.76
CA GLY A 71 -18.65 -0.54 7.33
C GLY A 71 -17.96 0.02 8.58
N GLN A 72 -16.90 -0.62 9.08
CA GLN A 72 -16.12 -0.13 10.22
C GLN A 72 -14.80 0.51 9.78
N ASP A 73 -14.43 1.61 10.44
CA ASP A 73 -13.14 2.25 10.23
C ASP A 73 -12.00 1.40 10.79
N THR A 74 -11.00 1.18 9.97
CA THR A 74 -9.84 0.33 10.25
C THR A 74 -8.54 1.07 10.00
N LYS A 75 -7.48 0.67 10.70
CA LYS A 75 -6.11 1.04 10.33
C LYS A 75 -5.46 -0.08 9.55
N GLN A 76 -4.67 0.28 8.56
CA GLN A 76 -3.87 -0.64 7.78
C GLN A 76 -2.40 -0.26 7.87
N LYS A 77 -1.54 -1.27 7.89
CA LYS A 77 -0.09 -1.12 7.89
C LYS A 77 0.52 -2.15 6.97
N MET A 78 1.13 -1.68 5.89
CA MET A 78 1.87 -2.51 4.96
C MET A 78 3.37 -2.36 5.23
N THR A 79 4.03 -3.48 5.51
CA THR A 79 5.49 -3.53 5.61
C THR A 79 6.05 -4.24 4.39
N MET A 80 6.92 -3.57 3.63
CA MET A 80 7.64 -4.18 2.52
C MET A 80 9.12 -4.27 2.88
N LYS A 81 9.77 -5.39 2.54
CA LYS A 81 11.22 -5.56 2.70
C LYS A 81 11.82 -5.90 1.35
N ILE A 82 12.75 -5.07 0.88
CA ILE A 82 13.54 -5.31 -0.33
C ILE A 82 14.48 -6.48 -0.03
N LEU A 83 14.39 -7.55 -0.82
CA LEU A 83 15.20 -8.75 -0.66
C LEU A 83 16.37 -8.78 -1.66
N SER A 84 16.15 -8.23 -2.85
CA SER A 84 17.14 -8.07 -3.90
C SER A 84 16.72 -6.90 -4.81
N PRO A 85 17.56 -6.47 -5.78
CA PRO A 85 17.15 -5.48 -6.77
C PRO A 85 15.92 -5.87 -7.60
N THR A 86 15.50 -7.14 -7.57
CA THR A 86 14.39 -7.68 -8.35
C THR A 86 13.32 -8.35 -7.49
N SER A 87 13.38 -8.30 -6.15
CA SER A 87 12.36 -8.94 -5.31
C SER A 87 12.15 -8.24 -3.97
N TYR A 88 10.93 -8.35 -3.45
CA TYR A 88 10.56 -7.86 -2.12
C TYR A 88 9.55 -8.81 -1.45
N SER A 89 9.54 -8.85 -0.12
CA SER A 89 8.43 -9.41 0.65
C SER A 89 7.48 -8.30 1.10
N LEU A 90 6.23 -8.66 1.34
CA LEU A 90 5.18 -7.77 1.85
C LEU A 90 4.42 -8.45 2.98
N LYS A 91 4.02 -7.66 3.97
CA LYS A 91 3.13 -8.03 5.06
C LYS A 91 2.10 -6.93 5.24
N LEU A 92 0.83 -7.26 5.05
CA LEU A 92 -0.29 -6.39 5.36
C LEU A 92 -0.87 -6.77 6.72
N GLU A 93 -0.95 -5.78 7.60
CA GLU A 93 -1.60 -5.89 8.90
C GLU A 93 -2.79 -4.93 8.96
N VAL A 94 -3.87 -5.37 9.59
CA VAL A 94 -5.09 -4.59 9.79
C VAL A 94 -5.36 -4.49 11.29
N SER A 95 -5.94 -3.37 11.72
CA SER A 95 -6.41 -3.18 13.09
C SER A 95 -7.84 -2.67 13.06
N MET A 96 -8.76 -3.54 13.49
CA MET A 96 -10.21 -3.27 13.54
C MET A 96 -10.56 -2.41 14.75
N ASP A 97 -9.92 -2.66 15.90
CA ASP A 97 -10.07 -1.89 17.15
C ASP A 97 -9.13 -0.67 17.22
N ARG A 98 -8.36 -0.42 16.14
CA ARG A 98 -7.36 0.65 16.00
C ARG A 98 -6.18 0.56 16.99
N THR A 99 -6.06 -0.52 17.75
CA THR A 99 -5.02 -0.78 18.77
C THR A 99 -4.29 -2.11 18.56
N THR A 100 -5.01 -3.19 18.25
CA THR A 100 -4.48 -4.54 18.02
C THR A 100 -4.28 -4.78 16.52
N TRP A 101 -3.09 -5.23 16.15
CA TRP A 101 -2.76 -5.56 14.76
C TRP A 101 -2.86 -7.05 14.51
N MET A 102 -3.55 -7.44 13.44
CA MET A 102 -3.60 -8.80 12.93
C MET A 102 -3.00 -8.87 11.53
N THR A 103 -2.22 -9.92 11.25
CA THR A 103 -1.75 -10.20 9.90
C THR A 103 -2.93 -10.56 9.01
N PHE A 104 -3.13 -9.79 7.94
CA PHE A 104 -4.16 -10.07 6.94
C PHE A 104 -3.58 -10.83 5.74
N MET A 105 -2.38 -10.46 5.31
CA MET A 105 -1.72 -11.09 4.16
C MET A 105 -0.21 -11.01 4.30
N GLU A 106 0.48 -12.05 3.84
CA GLU A 106 1.91 -12.04 3.58
C GLU A 106 2.17 -12.49 2.15
N GLY A 107 3.23 -11.97 1.54
CA GLY A 107 3.56 -12.29 0.16
C GLY A 107 5.00 -11.98 -0.22
N LYS A 108 5.40 -12.45 -1.39
CA LYS A 108 6.67 -12.14 -2.03
C LYS A 108 6.42 -11.84 -3.50
N ALA A 109 7.01 -10.75 -3.97
CA ALA A 109 6.96 -10.36 -5.37
C ALA A 109 8.38 -10.38 -5.95
N THR A 110 8.47 -10.82 -7.20
CA THR A 110 9.71 -10.85 -7.99
C THR A 110 9.42 -10.24 -9.34
N LYS A 111 10.24 -9.29 -9.77
CA LYS A 111 10.22 -8.72 -11.12
C LYS A 111 10.52 -9.85 -12.12
N ARG A 112 9.62 -10.06 -13.07
CA ARG A 112 9.81 -10.96 -14.20
C ARG A 112 10.36 -10.21 -15.41
#